data_AF-A0A2X2LPL0-F1
#
_entry.id   AF-A0A2X2LPL0-F1
#
_cell.length_a   1.000
_cell.length_b   1.000
_cell.length_c   1.000
_cell.angle_alpha   90.00
_cell.angle_beta   90.00
_cell.angle_gamma   90.00
#
_symmetry.space_group_name_H-M   'P 1'
#
loop_
_entity.id
_entity.type
_entity.pdbx_description
1 polymer ?
#
loop_
_entity_poly.entity_id
_entity_poly.type
_entity_poly.pdbx_seq_one_letter_code
_entity_poly.pdbx_strand_id
1 'polypeptide(L)'
;MIKEGISFRSQSEDKWHDKEKAESILRTLERCGVAEIKEVEKKSGTIQAPLLFDLTGLQKEANKKLGYSAERTLEIAQKLYEKKFITYPRTGSKYIPEDIWAEIPSLILALGYRSSCKEAVDQIKWNAIISIL
;
A
#
# COMPACT_ATOMS: atom_id res chain seq x y z
N MET A 1 -24.86 -6.11 8.02
CA MET A 1 -25.96 -5.20 8.41
C MET A 1 -25.76 -3.88 7.68
N ILE A 2 -26.83 -3.21 7.25
CA ILE A 2 -26.77 -1.89 6.59
C ILE A 2 -27.49 -0.90 7.51
N LYS A 3 -26.80 0.17 7.88
CA LYS A 3 -27.40 1.33 8.55
C LYS A 3 -26.90 2.57 7.80
N GLU A 4 -27.83 3.40 7.31
CA GLU A 4 -27.53 4.65 6.57
C GLU A 4 -26.57 4.49 5.38
N GLY A 5 -26.71 3.40 4.61
CA GLY A 5 -25.90 3.16 3.41
C GLY A 5 -24.47 2.66 3.66
N ILE A 6 -24.06 2.50 4.93
CA ILE A 6 -22.76 1.94 5.30
C ILE A 6 -22.94 0.45 5.60
N SER A 7 -22.20 -0.40 4.88
CA SER A 7 -22.18 -1.85 5.10
C SER A 7 -21.18 -2.20 6.21
N PHE A 8 -21.68 -2.79 7.30
CA PHE A 8 -20.83 -3.24 8.39
C PHE A 8 -20.59 -4.74 8.29
N ARG A 9 -19.31 -5.14 8.34
CA ARG A 9 -18.90 -6.55 8.44
C ARG A 9 -18.84 -6.92 9.92
N SER A 10 -19.76 -7.77 10.35
CA SER A 10 -19.69 -8.41 11.67
C SER A 10 -18.67 -9.54 11.60
N GLN A 11 -17.69 -9.55 12.51
CA GLN A 11 -16.75 -10.66 12.68
C GLN A 11 -16.89 -11.18 14.10
N SER A 12 -17.03 -12.51 14.24
CA SER A 12 -16.96 -13.19 15.53
C SER A 12 -15.50 -13.27 15.95
N GLU A 13 -15.19 -13.04 17.24
CA GLU A 13 -13.86 -13.34 17.78
C GLU A 13 -13.57 -14.85 17.73
N ASP A 14 -14.61 -15.66 17.95
CA ASP A 14 -14.51 -17.11 17.87
C ASP A 14 -14.51 -17.62 16.43
N LYS A 15 -13.61 -18.56 16.14
CA LYS A 15 -13.62 -19.36 14.91
C LYS A 15 -14.53 -20.57 15.10
N TRP A 16 -15.60 -20.62 14.32
CA TRP A 16 -16.56 -21.72 14.36
C TRP A 16 -16.08 -22.87 13.47
N HIS A 17 -15.88 -24.05 14.07
CA HIS A 17 -15.46 -25.27 13.36
C HIS A 17 -16.64 -26.17 12.95
N ASP A 18 -17.82 -25.89 13.49
CA ASP A 18 -19.04 -26.67 13.30
C ASP A 18 -20.08 -25.79 12.57
N LYS A 19 -20.44 -26.22 11.35
CA LYS A 19 -21.32 -25.46 10.46
C LYS A 19 -22.74 -25.32 11.02
N GLU A 20 -23.27 -26.37 11.64
CA GLU A 20 -24.65 -26.39 12.13
C GLU A 20 -24.83 -25.43 13.31
N LYS A 21 -23.84 -25.38 14.20
CA LYS A 21 -23.82 -24.43 15.32
C LYS A 21 -23.72 -22.98 14.84
N ALA A 22 -22.86 -22.71 13.86
CA ALA A 22 -22.72 -21.37 13.28
C ALA A 22 -24.02 -20.89 12.61
N GLU A 23 -24.69 -21.76 11.86
CA GLU A 23 -25.96 -21.45 11.21
C GLU A 23 -27.09 -21.21 12.21
N SER A 24 -27.15 -21.97 13.31
CA SER A 24 -28.16 -21.79 14.37
C SER A 24 -28.03 -20.43 15.05
N ILE A 25 -26.80 -20.01 15.35
CA ILE A 25 -26.51 -18.70 15.96
C ILE A 25 -26.84 -17.58 14.99
N LEU A 26 -26.47 -17.73 13.71
CA LEU A 26 -26.80 -16.76 12.67
C LEU A 26 -28.31 -16.54 12.55
N ARG A 27 -29.10 -17.62 12.50
CA ARG A 27 -30.58 -17.56 12.51
C ARG A 27 -31.15 -16.92 13.77
N THR A 28 -30.44 -17.00 14.89
CA THR A 28 -30.87 -16.39 16.16
C THR A 28 -30.59 -14.88 16.15
N LEU A 29 -29.43 -14.47 15.62
CA LEU A 29 -29.08 -13.07 15.43
C LEU A 29 -29.99 -12.38 14.41
N GLU A 30 -30.31 -13.05 13.30
CA GLU A 30 -31.26 -12.55 12.30
C GLU A 30 -32.66 -12.32 12.87
N ARG A 31 -33.12 -13.20 13.78
CA ARG A 31 -34.42 -13.07 14.45
C ARG A 31 -34.45 -11.98 15.51
N CYS A 32 -33.34 -11.75 16.21
CA CYS A 32 -33.27 -10.70 17.23
C CYS A 32 -33.32 -9.30 16.59
N GLY A 33 -32.66 -9.13 15.43
CA GLY A 33 -32.77 -7.92 14.58
C GLY A 33 -32.22 -6.63 15.18
N VAL A 34 -31.83 -6.64 16.46
CA VAL A 34 -31.32 -5.50 17.22
C VAL A 34 -29.92 -5.84 17.71
N ALA A 35 -28.98 -4.90 17.52
CA ALA A 35 -27.63 -4.98 18.03
C ALA A 35 -27.34 -3.74 18.88
N GLU A 36 -26.76 -3.97 20.06
CA GLU A 36 -26.29 -2.92 20.96
C GLU A 36 -24.80 -2.68 20.74
N ILE A 37 -24.42 -1.41 20.61
CA ILE A 37 -23.02 -1.02 20.51
C ILE A 37 -22.43 -1.03 21.92
N LYS A 38 -21.62 -2.04 22.23
CA LYS A 38 -20.92 -2.13 23.53
C LYS A 38 -19.73 -1.17 23.62
N GLU A 39 -19.01 -1.00 22.52
CA GLU A 39 -17.78 -0.20 22.48
C GLU A 39 -17.56 0.36 21.07
N VAL A 40 -17.00 1.56 20.98
CA VAL A 40 -16.54 2.17 19.74
C VAL A 40 -15.09 2.60 19.95
N GLU A 41 -14.17 1.92 19.27
CA GLU A 41 -12.75 2.27 19.30
C GLU A 41 -12.34 2.96 17.99
N LYS A 42 -11.76 4.15 18.08
CA LYS A 42 -11.17 4.87 16.95
C LYS A 42 -9.65 4.90 17.10
N LYS A 43 -8.96 3.98 16.42
CA LYS A 43 -7.50 3.96 16.36
C LYS A 43 -7.00 4.82 15.19
N SER A 44 -6.27 5.89 15.49
CA SER A 44 -5.48 6.59 14.48
C SER A 44 -4.16 5.86 14.25
N GLY A 45 -4.03 5.17 13.13
CA GLY A 45 -2.78 4.54 12.71
C GLY A 45 -2.07 5.40 11.66
N THR A 46 -0.78 5.68 11.86
CA THR A 46 0.07 6.21 10.81
C THR A 46 0.69 5.03 10.06
N ILE A 47 0.31 4.83 8.80
CA ILE A 47 0.96 3.84 7.95
C ILE A 47 2.22 4.50 7.39
N GLN A 48 3.38 3.97 7.76
CA GLN A 48 4.64 4.42 7.16
C GLN A 48 4.67 4.08 5.67
N ALA A 49 5.29 4.96 4.89
CA ALA A 49 5.52 4.69 3.48
C ALA A 49 6.35 3.40 3.33
N PRO A 50 6.02 2.53 2.37
CA PRO A 50 6.85 1.36 2.10
C PRO A 50 8.25 1.80 1.65
N LEU A 51 9.23 0.96 1.92
CA LEU A 51 10.59 1.14 1.41
C LEU A 51 10.60 1.09 -0.13
N LEU A 52 11.70 1.59 -0.71
CA LEU A 52 11.91 1.56 -2.14
C LEU A 52 12.04 0.13 -2.67
N PHE A 53 12.03 0.00 -3.99
CA PHE A 53 12.18 -1.29 -4.64
C PHE A 53 13.65 -1.75 -4.64
N ASP A 54 13.86 -2.99 -4.19
CA ASP A 54 14.94 -3.84 -4.67
C ASP A 54 14.51 -4.55 -5.97
N LEU A 55 15.43 -5.24 -6.65
CA LEU A 55 15.11 -5.95 -7.89
C LEU A 55 13.94 -6.94 -7.71
N THR A 56 13.96 -7.71 -6.63
CA THR A 56 12.92 -8.72 -6.34
C THR A 56 11.56 -8.07 -6.11
N GLY A 57 11.50 -6.98 -5.35
CA GLY A 57 10.28 -6.24 -5.09
C GLY A 57 9.72 -5.62 -6.36
N LEU A 58 10.57 -5.04 -7.21
CA LEU A 58 10.16 -4.49 -8.50
C LEU A 58 9.56 -5.57 -9.40
N GLN A 59 10.23 -6.73 -9.51
CA GLN A 59 9.76 -7.86 -10.33
C GLN A 59 8.41 -8.40 -9.83
N LYS A 60 8.23 -8.55 -8.51
CA LYS A 60 6.96 -8.99 -7.92
C LYS A 60 5.83 -8.00 -8.21
N GLU A 61 6.08 -6.71 -8.01
CA GLU A 61 5.06 -5.69 -8.20
C GLU A 61 4.71 -5.50 -9.69
N ALA A 62 5.70 -5.56 -10.58
CA ALA A 62 5.49 -5.54 -12.03
C ALA A 62 4.70 -6.77 -12.52
N ASN A 63 4.96 -7.95 -11.96
CA ASN A 63 4.16 -9.14 -12.24
C ASN A 63 2.70 -8.94 -11.80
N LYS A 64 2.49 -8.49 -10.56
CA LYS A 64 1.16 -8.28 -10.00
C LYS A 64 0.34 -7.23 -10.76
N LYS A 65 0.96 -6.11 -11.16
CA LYS A 65 0.26 -4.98 -11.80
C LYS A 65 0.19 -5.08 -13.32
N LEU A 66 1.21 -5.62 -13.96
CA LEU A 66 1.39 -5.57 -15.42
C LEU A 66 1.51 -6.96 -16.06
N GLY A 67 1.54 -8.04 -15.28
CA GLY A 67 1.70 -9.41 -15.78
C GLY A 67 3.08 -9.69 -16.37
N TYR A 68 4.10 -8.89 -16.06
CA TYR A 68 5.45 -9.08 -16.60
C TYR A 68 6.18 -10.23 -15.92
N SER A 69 7.00 -10.96 -16.69
CA SER A 69 7.95 -11.92 -16.11
C SER A 69 9.10 -11.18 -15.43
N ALA A 70 9.87 -11.91 -14.62
CA ALA A 70 11.07 -11.38 -13.96
C ALA A 70 12.11 -10.90 -14.98
N GLU A 71 12.31 -11.67 -16.06
CA GLU A 71 13.26 -11.37 -17.14
C GLU A 71 12.83 -10.13 -17.92
N ARG A 72 11.55 -10.05 -18.31
CA ARG A 72 11.02 -8.89 -19.03
C ARG A 72 11.14 -7.62 -18.20
N THR A 73 10.84 -7.69 -16.90
CA THR A 73 10.98 -6.55 -16.00
C THR A 73 12.43 -6.09 -15.91
N LEU A 74 13.37 -7.03 -15.77
CA LEU A 74 14.80 -6.72 -15.71
C LEU A 74 15.30 -6.10 -17.02
N GLU A 75 14.88 -6.61 -18.18
CA GLU A 75 15.24 -6.06 -19.49
C GLU A 75 14.78 -4.60 -19.63
N ILE A 76 13.53 -4.30 -19.25
CA ILE A 76 13.00 -2.93 -19.29
C ILE A 76 13.76 -2.02 -18.33
N ALA A 77 13.98 -2.47 -17.08
CA ALA A 77 14.70 -1.69 -16.09
C ALA A 77 16.14 -1.41 -16.54
N GLN A 78 16.82 -2.39 -17.13
CA GLN A 78 18.16 -2.23 -17.69
C GLN A 78 18.19 -1.16 -18.79
N LYS A 79 17.23 -1.18 -19.73
CA LYS A 79 17.11 -0.15 -20.78
C LYS A 79 16.86 1.25 -20.21
N LEU A 80 16.08 1.36 -19.13
CA LEU A 80 15.83 2.63 -18.45
C LEU A 80 17.08 3.14 -17.73
N TYR A 81 17.85 2.26 -17.11
CA TYR A 81 19.11 2.57 -16.46
C TYR A 81 20.15 3.07 -17.46
N GLU A 82 20.31 2.39 -18.60
CA GLU A 82 21.23 2.79 -19.66
C GLU A 82 20.88 4.16 -20.26
N LYS A 83 19.59 4.50 -20.26
CA LYS A 83 19.08 5.82 -20.65
C LYS A 83 19.08 6.85 -19.51
N LYS A 84 19.59 6.49 -18.33
CA LYS A 84 19.69 7.33 -17.12
C LYS A 84 18.35 7.82 -16.57
N PHE A 85 17.28 7.05 -16.75
CA PHE A 85 15.97 7.35 -16.14
C PHE A 85 15.80 6.81 -14.73
N ILE A 86 16.57 5.77 -14.36
CA ILE A 86 16.54 5.15 -13.03
C ILE A 86 17.96 4.84 -12.56
N THR A 87 18.13 4.58 -11.27
CA THR A 87 19.38 4.08 -10.69
C THR A 87 19.57 2.58 -10.96
N TYR A 88 20.74 2.05 -10.62
CA TYR A 88 21.14 0.68 -10.95
C TYR A 88 20.10 -0.36 -10.51
N PRO A 89 19.45 -1.09 -11.44
CA PRO A 89 18.24 -1.84 -11.15
C PRO A 89 18.49 -3.24 -10.57
N ARG A 90 19.75 -3.69 -10.51
CA ARG A 90 20.14 -5.00 -9.96
C ARG A 90 20.58 -4.93 -8.50
N THR A 91 20.13 -3.90 -7.79
CA THR A 91 20.41 -3.71 -6.36
C THR A 91 19.49 -4.56 -5.49
N GLY A 92 20.06 -5.08 -4.38
CA GLY A 92 19.29 -5.66 -3.27
C GLY A 92 18.95 -4.65 -2.18
N SER A 93 19.47 -3.42 -2.26
CA SER A 93 19.20 -2.36 -1.30
C SER A 93 17.87 -1.68 -1.60
N LYS A 94 17.16 -1.31 -0.53
CA LYS A 94 15.94 -0.48 -0.58
C LYS A 94 16.18 0.95 -0.06
N TYR A 95 17.44 1.31 0.13
CA TYR A 95 17.88 2.60 0.67
C TYR A 95 18.63 3.39 -0.39
N ILE A 96 18.55 4.72 -0.27
CA ILE A 96 19.29 5.66 -1.12
C ILE A 96 20.55 6.08 -0.35
N PRO A 97 21.74 6.01 -0.94
CA PRO A 97 22.95 6.52 -0.31
C PRO A 97 22.91 8.05 -0.14
N GLU A 98 23.56 8.55 0.91
CA GLU A 98 23.49 9.95 1.37
C GLU A 98 23.94 10.97 0.30
N ASP A 99 24.83 10.57 -0.59
CA ASP A 99 25.36 11.40 -1.67
C ASP A 99 24.29 11.84 -2.68
N ILE A 100 23.19 11.08 -2.82
CA ILE A 100 22.08 11.38 -3.74
C ILE A 100 20.99 12.22 -3.05
N TRP A 101 21.03 12.39 -1.72
CA TRP A 101 19.91 13.00 -0.98
C TRP A 101 19.60 14.43 -1.40
N ALA A 102 20.63 15.20 -1.78
CA ALA A 102 20.47 16.56 -2.28
C ALA A 102 19.64 16.64 -3.58
N GLU A 103 19.60 15.57 -4.37
CA GLU A 103 18.88 15.52 -5.64
C GLU A 103 17.41 15.14 -5.47
N ILE A 104 17.06 14.41 -4.40
CA ILE A 104 15.71 13.84 -4.18
C ILE A 104 14.59 14.88 -4.28
N PRO A 105 14.69 16.07 -3.65
CA PRO A 105 13.61 17.06 -3.75
C PRO A 105 13.31 17.47 -5.19
N SER A 106 14.36 17.65 -6.01
CA SER A 106 14.21 18.02 -7.41
C SER A 106 13.56 16.89 -8.25
N LEU A 107 13.92 15.64 -7.97
CA LEU A 107 13.36 14.46 -8.62
C LEU A 107 11.87 14.29 -8.29
N ILE A 108 11.47 14.52 -7.03
CA ILE A 108 10.07 14.47 -6.61
C ILE A 108 9.26 15.57 -7.30
N LEU A 109 9.78 16.80 -7.36
CA LEU A 109 9.11 17.91 -8.03
C LEU A 109 8.92 17.63 -9.53
N ALA A 110 9.89 16.98 -10.17
CA ALA A 110 9.77 16.58 -11.57
C ALA A 110 8.62 15.59 -11.82
N LEU A 111 8.20 14.79 -10.83
CA LEU A 111 7.02 13.93 -10.95
C LEU A 111 5.72 14.75 -11.02
N GLY A 112 5.70 15.97 -10.47
CA GLY A 112 4.53 16.86 -10.47
C GLY A 112 4.10 17.32 -11.87
N TYR A 113 4.99 17.25 -12.87
CA TYR A 113 4.63 17.50 -14.28
C TYR A 113 3.64 16.48 -14.83
N ARG A 114 3.54 15.29 -14.21
CA ARG A 114 2.60 14.25 -14.62
C ARG A 114 1.29 14.42 -13.84
N SER A 115 0.18 14.56 -14.56
CA SER A 115 -1.16 14.73 -13.96
C SER A 115 -1.51 13.67 -12.92
N SER A 116 -1.10 12.41 -13.13
CA SER A 116 -1.32 11.30 -12.19
C SER A 116 -0.58 11.41 -10.86
N CYS A 117 0.47 12.23 -10.81
CA CYS A 117 1.34 12.38 -9.64
C CYS A 117 1.23 13.77 -9.00
N LYS A 118 0.60 14.73 -9.68
CA LYS A 118 0.49 16.13 -9.25
C LYS A 118 -0.14 16.28 -7.86
N GLU A 119 -1.33 15.71 -7.65
CA GLU A 119 -2.00 15.78 -6.34
C GLU A 119 -1.15 15.16 -5.22
N ALA A 120 -0.44 14.07 -5.52
CA ALA A 120 0.42 13.42 -4.54
C ALA A 120 1.63 14.30 -4.17
N VAL A 121 2.24 14.98 -5.16
CA VAL A 121 3.37 15.90 -4.95
C VAL A 121 2.92 17.14 -4.17
N ASP A 122 1.75 17.69 -4.46
CA ASP A 122 1.22 18.89 -3.79
C ASP A 122 0.91 18.64 -2.30
N GLN A 123 0.60 17.39 -1.92
CA GLN A 123 0.30 17.01 -0.53
C GLN A 123 1.54 16.61 0.29
N ILE A 124 2.74 16.69 -0.29
CA ILE A 124 3.97 16.28 0.38
C ILE A 124 4.28 17.20 1.56
N LYS A 125 4.50 16.59 2.72
CA LYS A 125 5.05 17.24 3.91
C LYS A 125 6.58 17.25 3.83
N TRP A 126 7.14 18.28 3.21
CA TRP A 126 8.59 18.42 2.96
C TRP A 126 9.45 18.36 4.23
N ASN A 127 8.93 18.86 5.35
CA ASN A 127 9.57 18.76 6.66
C ASN A 127 9.75 17.30 7.15
N ALA A 128 8.85 16.39 6.77
CA ALA A 128 8.97 14.97 7.10
C ALA A 128 9.99 14.26 6.19
N ILE A 129 10.13 14.68 4.93
CA ILE A 129 11.13 14.12 4.01
C ILE A 129 12.55 14.44 4.47
N ILE A 130 12.80 15.70 4.88
CA ILE A 130 14.11 16.14 5.39
C ILE A 130 14.49 15.42 6.70
N SER A 131 13.53 14.85 7.44
CA SER A 131 13.82 14.11 8.68
C SER A 131 14.18 12.62 8.47
N ILE A 132 13.98 12.10 7.26
CA ILE A 132 14.22 10.69 6.88
C ILE A 132 15.42 10.59 5.91
N LEU A 133 15.72 11.70 5.24
CA LEU A 133 17.03 12.02 4.67
C LEU A 133 17.86 12.67 5.77
#